data_AF-A0A2N6GHP3-F1
#
_entry.id   AF-A0A2N6GHP3-F1
#
_cell.length_a   1.000
_cell.length_b   1.000
_cell.length_c   1.000
_cell.angle_alpha   90.00
_cell.angle_beta   90.00
_cell.angle_gamma   90.00
#
_symmetry.space_group_name_H-M   'P 1'
#
loop_
_entity.id
_entity.type
_entity.pdbx_description
1 polymer ?
#
loop_
_entity_poly.entity_id
_entity_poly.type
_entity_poly.pdbx_seq_one_letter_code
_entity_poly.pdbx_strand_id
1 'polypeptide(L)'
;MHWLKGGLATLDEKDPRGAVIDLPVPEILEWIEKDPEPRAVLMAHAVPGTLDEKQGGRLTQELLSRYGQLEGVRNGISATFHSGGWSGPTSAYLKRKRDKLRHWLASGFDGQTVQWIEAEIEHLDRNIEREEIDEERSRFE
;
A
#
# COMPACT_ATOMS: atom_id res chain seq x y z
N MET A 1 11.47 11.46 -5.46
CA MET A 1 10.56 11.20 -4.33
C MET A 1 11.17 10.45 -3.14
N HIS A 2 12.40 9.90 -3.25
CA HIS A 2 12.97 9.05 -2.21
C HIS A 2 13.04 9.68 -0.81
N TRP A 3 13.35 10.98 -0.71
CA TRP A 3 13.39 11.69 0.57
C TRP A 3 12.00 11.91 1.19
N LEU A 4 10.95 12.08 0.36
CA LEU A 4 9.58 12.33 0.82
C LEU A 4 8.95 11.07 1.41
N LYS A 5 9.23 9.91 0.80
CA LYS A 5 8.80 8.58 1.29
C LYS A 5 9.63 8.06 2.49
N GLY A 6 10.77 8.67 2.80
CA GLY A 6 11.61 8.28 3.94
C GLY A 6 12.82 7.39 3.62
N GLY A 7 13.25 7.31 2.36
CA GLY A 7 14.47 6.60 1.96
C GLY A 7 14.24 5.20 1.40
N LEU A 8 15.32 4.39 1.34
CA LEU A 8 15.26 2.98 0.94
C LEU A 8 14.62 2.16 2.05
N ALA A 9 13.69 1.28 1.68
CA ALA A 9 13.12 0.30 2.59
C ALA A 9 14.24 -0.60 3.13
N THR A 10 14.26 -0.83 4.44
CA THR A 10 15.15 -1.78 5.07
C THR A 10 14.60 -3.21 4.91
N LEU A 11 15.38 -4.22 5.29
CA LEU A 11 14.91 -5.61 5.32
C LEU A 11 13.84 -5.88 6.41
N ASP A 12 13.39 -4.85 7.14
CA ASP A 12 12.30 -4.92 8.11
C ASP A 12 10.98 -4.57 7.41
N GLU A 13 9.90 -5.22 7.83
CA GLU A 13 8.53 -5.05 7.29
C GLU A 13 7.92 -3.69 7.69
N LYS A 14 8.68 -2.86 8.42
CA LYS A 14 8.26 -1.53 8.85
C LYS A 14 8.48 -0.50 7.74
N ASP A 15 7.40 0.19 7.40
CA ASP A 15 7.49 1.34 6.51
C ASP A 15 8.41 2.42 7.12
N PRO A 16 9.43 2.91 6.39
CA PRO A 16 10.22 4.03 6.83
C PRO A 16 9.31 5.26 6.99
N ARG A 17 9.45 5.94 8.13
CA ARG A 17 8.65 7.13 8.48
C ARG A 17 9.06 8.30 7.58
N GLY A 18 8.42 8.45 6.41
CA GLY A 18 8.69 9.52 5.46
C GLY A 18 8.14 10.89 5.87
N ALA A 19 8.79 11.97 5.43
CA ALA A 19 8.40 13.34 5.77
C ALA A 19 6.96 13.70 5.32
N VAL A 20 6.41 12.96 4.35
CA VAL A 20 5.04 13.14 3.85
C VAL A 20 3.97 13.07 4.95
N ILE A 21 4.20 12.30 6.01
CA ILE A 21 3.19 12.09 7.05
C ILE A 21 3.11 13.25 8.04
N ASP A 22 4.16 14.09 8.09
CA ASP A 22 4.22 15.26 8.96
C ASP A 22 3.62 16.50 8.25
N LEU A 23 3.31 16.39 6.96
CA LEU A 23 2.66 17.43 6.18
C LEU A 23 1.14 17.46 6.44
N PRO A 24 0.51 18.64 6.55
CA PRO A 24 -0.94 18.73 6.75
C PRO A 24 -1.70 18.16 5.55
N VAL A 25 -2.53 17.14 5.79
CA VAL A 25 -3.37 16.51 4.77
C VAL A 25 -4.21 17.52 3.96
N PRO A 26 -4.87 18.53 4.58
CA PRO A 26 -5.62 19.52 3.82
C PRO A 26 -4.78 20.31 2.81
N GLU A 27 -3.56 20.70 3.18
CA GLU A 27 -2.66 21.46 2.29
C GLU A 27 -2.19 20.62 1.10
N ILE A 28 -1.95 19.32 1.32
CA ILE A 28 -1.61 18.38 0.25
C ILE A 28 -2.78 18.24 -0.72
N LEU A 29 -4.00 18.07 -0.20
CA LEU A 29 -5.19 17.94 -1.03
C LEU A 29 -5.46 19.22 -1.83
N GLU A 30 -5.38 20.39 -1.21
CA GLU A 30 -5.48 21.69 -1.92
C GLU A 30 -4.41 21.85 -2.99
N TRP A 31 -3.20 21.33 -2.75
CA TRP A 31 -2.15 21.32 -3.76
C TRP A 31 -2.47 20.35 -4.91
N ILE A 32 -3.06 19.18 -4.65
CA ILE A 32 -3.50 18.23 -5.68
C ILE A 32 -4.61 18.86 -6.54
N GLU A 33 -5.61 19.51 -5.94
CA GLU A 33 -6.75 20.10 -6.65
C GLU A 33 -6.36 21.12 -7.74
N LYS A 34 -5.17 21.70 -7.66
CA LYS A 34 -4.65 22.61 -8.71
C LYS A 34 -4.24 21.90 -10.00
N ASP A 35 -3.94 20.59 -9.94
CA ASP A 35 -3.61 19.75 -11.10
C ASP A 35 -3.82 18.26 -10.72
N PRO A 36 -5.09 17.79 -10.67
CA PRO A 36 -5.47 16.62 -9.89
C PRO A 36 -4.77 15.32 -10.28
N GLU A 37 -4.79 14.95 -11.56
CA GLU A 37 -4.28 13.65 -12.00
C GLU A 37 -2.76 13.50 -11.78
N PRO A 38 -1.88 14.35 -12.34
CA PRO A 38 -0.44 14.14 -12.19
C PRO A 38 0.02 14.29 -10.73
N ARG A 39 -0.63 15.14 -9.92
CA ARG A 39 -0.26 15.35 -8.51
C ARG A 39 -0.76 14.24 -7.61
N ALA A 40 -1.97 13.74 -7.82
CA ALA A 40 -2.49 12.59 -7.08
C ALA A 40 -1.63 11.35 -7.34
N VAL A 41 -1.30 11.07 -8.61
CA VAL A 41 -0.43 9.95 -8.99
C VAL A 41 0.95 10.10 -8.37
N LEU A 42 1.54 11.30 -8.42
CA LEU A 42 2.82 11.56 -7.79
C LEU A 42 2.79 11.32 -6.27
N MET A 43 1.72 11.78 -5.59
CA MET A 43 1.57 11.59 -4.15
C MET A 43 1.32 10.12 -3.77
N ALA A 44 0.57 9.37 -4.58
CA ALA A 44 0.32 7.95 -4.39
C ALA A 44 1.60 7.10 -4.27
N HIS A 45 2.67 7.49 -4.95
CA HIS A 45 3.98 6.84 -4.83
C HIS A 45 4.80 7.26 -3.60
N ALA A 46 4.39 8.34 -2.91
CA ALA A 46 5.10 8.90 -1.77
C ALA A 46 4.44 8.56 -0.43
N VAL A 47 3.14 8.27 -0.42
CA VAL A 47 2.42 7.94 0.82
C VAL A 47 2.86 6.60 1.42
N PRO A 48 2.66 6.40 2.74
CA PRO A 48 2.80 5.10 3.37
C PRO A 48 1.87 4.05 2.76
N GLY A 49 2.35 2.81 2.66
CA GLY A 49 1.58 1.65 2.21
C GLY A 49 0.63 1.11 3.29
N THR A 50 -0.04 2.00 4.02
CA THR A 50 -0.90 1.64 5.14
C THR A 50 -2.17 2.48 5.17
N LEU A 51 -3.28 1.88 5.60
CA LEU A 51 -4.53 2.57 5.91
C LEU A 51 -4.66 2.85 7.41
N ASP A 52 -3.67 2.50 8.24
CA ASP A 52 -3.73 2.78 9.67
C ASP A 52 -3.38 4.25 9.95
N GLU A 53 -4.32 5.02 10.51
CA GLU A 53 -4.12 6.45 10.77
C GLU A 53 -2.88 6.73 11.63
N LYS A 54 -2.64 5.91 12.66
CA LYS A 54 -1.46 6.05 13.56
C LYS A 54 -0.13 5.90 12.83
N GLN A 55 -0.14 5.27 11.65
CA GLN A 55 1.05 5.03 10.82
C GLN A 55 1.10 5.99 9.60
N GLY A 56 0.30 7.06 9.61
CA GLY A 56 0.23 8.02 8.50
C GLY A 56 -0.77 7.62 7.40
N GLY A 57 -1.59 6.59 7.62
CA GLY A 57 -2.51 6.07 6.62
C GLY A 57 -3.68 7.00 6.27
N ARG A 58 -3.90 8.08 7.02
CA ARG A 58 -4.95 9.06 6.73
C ARG A 58 -4.80 9.67 5.33
N LEU A 59 -3.57 9.99 4.91
CA LEU A 59 -3.34 10.54 3.58
C LEU A 59 -3.60 9.49 2.48
N THR A 60 -3.19 8.24 2.71
CA THR A 60 -3.46 7.12 1.79
C THR A 60 -4.96 6.87 1.62
N GLN A 61 -5.73 6.92 2.71
CA GLN A 61 -7.19 6.82 2.68
C GLN A 61 -7.82 7.94 1.85
N GLU A 62 -7.43 9.21 2.07
CA GLU A 62 -7.98 10.34 1.32
C GLU A 62 -7.64 10.25 -0.18
N LEU A 63 -6.44 9.78 -0.54
CA LEU A 63 -6.06 9.58 -1.93
C LEU A 63 -6.90 8.49 -2.61
N LEU A 64 -7.12 7.35 -1.95
CA LEU A 64 -7.98 6.28 -2.48
C LEU A 64 -9.43 6.76 -2.61
N SER A 65 -9.95 7.43 -1.58
CA SER A 65 -11.34 7.88 -1.55
C SER A 65 -11.66 8.89 -2.66
N ARG A 66 -10.74 9.84 -2.92
CA ARG A 66 -10.96 10.94 -3.88
C ARG A 66 -10.46 10.63 -5.29
N TYR A 67 -9.38 9.85 -5.39
CA TYR A 67 -8.65 9.64 -6.63
C TYR A 67 -8.43 8.17 -6.98
N GLY A 68 -9.04 7.22 -6.25
CA GLY A 68 -8.91 5.78 -6.49
C GLY A 68 -9.40 5.31 -7.86
N GLN A 69 -10.24 6.10 -8.54
CA GLN A 69 -10.61 5.86 -9.93
C GLN A 69 -9.44 6.00 -10.90
N LEU A 70 -8.39 6.75 -10.53
CA LEU A 70 -7.18 6.92 -11.34
C LEU A 70 -6.29 5.70 -11.17
N GLU A 71 -6.01 5.00 -12.27
CA GLU A 71 -5.17 3.80 -12.25
C GLU A 71 -3.79 4.07 -11.65
N GLY A 72 -3.16 5.20 -11.99
CA GLY A 72 -1.86 5.58 -11.45
C GLY A 72 -1.87 5.78 -9.93
N VAL A 73 -3.00 6.18 -9.34
CA VAL A 73 -3.12 6.31 -7.87
C VAL A 73 -3.15 4.93 -7.22
N ARG A 74 -3.99 4.02 -7.74
CA ARG A 74 -4.05 2.63 -7.25
C ARG A 74 -2.70 1.94 -7.39
N ASN A 75 -2.10 2.00 -8.58
CA ASN A 75 -0.79 1.39 -8.85
C ASN A 75 0.31 1.98 -7.95
N GLY A 76 0.29 3.30 -7.71
CA GLY A 76 1.24 3.95 -6.82
C GLY A 76 1.11 3.46 -5.38
N ILE A 77 -0.10 3.41 -4.85
CA ILE A 77 -0.37 2.93 -3.49
C ILE A 77 -0.04 1.44 -3.38
N SER A 78 -0.43 0.61 -4.34
CA SER A 78 -0.06 -0.81 -4.39
C SER A 78 1.46 -1.00 -4.39
N ALA A 79 2.20 -0.20 -5.15
CA ALA A 79 3.67 -0.25 -5.15
C ALA A 79 4.27 0.09 -3.77
N THR A 80 3.67 1.04 -3.04
CA THR A 80 4.10 1.33 -1.67
C THR A 80 3.72 0.23 -0.69
N PHE A 81 2.49 -0.31 -0.79
CA PHE A 81 2.00 -1.40 0.05
C PHE A 81 2.82 -2.69 -0.11
N HIS A 82 3.23 -3.03 -1.34
CA HIS A 82 4.04 -4.22 -1.61
C HIS A 82 5.53 -4.04 -1.34
N SER A 83 6.00 -2.82 -1.13
CA SER A 83 7.39 -2.57 -0.77
C SER A 83 7.74 -3.08 0.64
N GLY A 84 9.03 -3.23 0.91
CA GLY A 84 9.55 -3.82 2.16
C GLY A 84 10.20 -5.19 1.95
N GLY A 85 11.13 -5.55 2.84
CA GLY A 85 11.77 -6.86 2.86
C GLY A 85 11.04 -7.85 3.78
N TRP A 86 11.30 -9.14 3.57
CA TRP A 86 10.87 -10.21 4.46
C TRP A 86 11.97 -11.25 4.63
N SER A 87 11.80 -12.11 5.62
CA SER A 87 12.62 -13.30 5.80
C SER A 87 11.74 -14.52 6.05
N GLY A 88 12.22 -15.69 5.65
CA GLY A 88 11.45 -16.94 5.70
C GLY A 88 10.53 -17.13 4.48
N PRO A 89 9.54 -18.04 4.58
CA PRO A 89 8.63 -18.36 3.47
C PRO A 89 7.89 -17.11 2.95
N THR A 90 7.95 -16.89 1.64
CA THR A 90 7.23 -15.83 0.94
C THR A 90 5.72 -16.02 1.13
N SER A 91 5.21 -17.25 1.06
CA SER A 91 3.79 -17.55 1.28
C SER A 91 3.30 -17.05 2.65
N ALA A 92 4.11 -17.22 3.70
CA ALA A 92 3.80 -16.76 5.06
C ALA A 92 3.78 -15.23 5.15
N TYR A 93 4.69 -14.54 4.45
CA TYR A 93 4.70 -13.08 4.36
C TYR A 93 3.46 -12.54 3.63
N LEU A 94 3.12 -13.11 2.47
CA LEU A 94 1.95 -12.69 1.70
C LEU A 94 0.64 -12.93 2.47
N LYS A 95 0.53 -14.04 3.21
CA LYS A 95 -0.62 -14.30 4.11
C LYS A 95 -0.80 -13.20 5.15
N ARG A 96 0.28 -12.74 5.80
CA ARG A 96 0.20 -11.61 6.77
C ARG A 96 -0.30 -10.33 6.11
N LYS A 97 0.19 -10.00 4.90
CA LYS A 97 -0.31 -8.84 4.13
C LYS A 97 -1.79 -8.96 3.79
N ARG A 98 -2.25 -10.14 3.38
CA ARG A 98 -3.66 -10.40 3.10
C ARG A 98 -4.52 -10.25 4.34
N ASP A 99 -4.06 -10.77 5.48
CA ASP A 99 -4.81 -10.66 6.73
C ASP A 99 -4.92 -9.20 7.19
N LYS A 100 -3.89 -8.37 6.91
CA LYS A 100 -3.95 -6.91 7.09
C LYS A 100 -5.03 -6.26 6.20
N LEU A 101 -5.12 -6.63 4.93
CA LEU A 101 -6.16 -6.13 4.02
C LEU A 101 -7.56 -6.55 4.47
N ARG A 102 -7.74 -7.80 4.92
CA ARG A 102 -9.02 -8.28 5.48
C ARG A 102 -9.43 -7.54 6.75
N HIS A 103 -8.45 -7.20 7.60
CA HIS A 103 -8.70 -6.36 8.76
C HIS A 103 -9.21 -4.97 8.35
N TRP A 104 -8.57 -4.35 7.35
CA TRP A 104 -9.03 -3.07 6.80
C TRP A 104 -10.41 -3.16 6.14
N LEU A 105 -10.70 -4.23 5.41
CA LEU A 105 -12.01 -4.44 4.78
C LEU A 105 -13.14 -4.42 5.80
N ALA A 106 -12.90 -4.94 7.01
CA ALA A 106 -13.87 -4.94 8.10
C ALA A 106 -14.08 -3.56 8.76
N SER A 107 -13.24 -2.57 8.47
CA SER A 107 -13.30 -1.23 9.09
C SER A 107 -14.31 -0.27 8.43
N GLY A 108 -14.99 -0.67 7.35
CA GLY A 108 -16.07 0.11 6.75
C GLY A 108 -15.60 1.31 5.91
N PHE A 109 -14.54 1.14 5.12
CA PHE A 109 -14.07 2.17 4.18
C PHE A 109 -15.07 2.44 3.04
N ASP A 110 -14.84 3.54 2.32
CA ASP A 110 -15.65 3.91 1.15
C ASP A 110 -15.46 2.94 -0.04
N GLY A 111 -16.34 3.05 -1.04
CA GLY A 111 -16.36 2.12 -2.17
C GLY A 111 -15.08 2.09 -3.01
N GLN A 112 -14.36 3.21 -3.18
CA GLN A 112 -13.10 3.22 -3.94
C GLN A 112 -12.01 2.48 -3.17
N THR A 113 -11.92 2.76 -1.87
CA THR A 113 -10.97 2.08 -0.97
C THR A 113 -11.27 0.58 -0.88
N VAL A 114 -12.54 0.20 -0.75
CA VAL A 114 -12.96 -1.23 -0.73
C VAL A 114 -12.58 -1.94 -2.02
N GLN A 115 -12.86 -1.35 -3.20
CA GLN A 115 -12.49 -1.94 -4.48
C GLN A 115 -10.98 -2.17 -4.61
N TRP A 116 -10.17 -1.22 -4.13
CA TRP A 116 -8.72 -1.40 -4.08
C TRP A 116 -8.34 -2.55 -3.15
N ILE A 117 -8.89 -2.62 -1.93
CA ILE A 117 -8.61 -3.69 -0.96
C ILE A 117 -8.96 -5.07 -1.55
N GLU A 118 -10.12 -5.22 -2.19
CA GLU A 118 -10.56 -6.48 -2.79
C GLU A 118 -9.61 -6.93 -3.93
N ALA A 119 -9.21 -6.00 -4.79
CA ALA A 119 -8.25 -6.29 -5.86
C ALA A 119 -6.88 -6.74 -5.31
N GLU A 120 -6.43 -6.13 -4.22
CA GLU A 120 -5.19 -6.51 -3.55
C GLU A 120 -5.29 -7.89 -2.87
N ILE A 121 -6.43 -8.21 -2.25
CA ILE A 121 -6.68 -9.54 -1.69
C ILE A 121 -6.62 -10.60 -2.78
N GLU A 122 -7.28 -10.36 -3.91
CA GLU A 122 -7.30 -11.28 -5.05
C GLU A 122 -5.89 -11.48 -5.64
N HIS A 123 -5.11 -10.40 -5.75
CA HIS A 123 -3.71 -10.45 -6.16
C HIS A 123 -2.86 -11.30 -5.21
N LEU A 124 -3.00 -11.09 -3.90
CA LEU A 124 -2.26 -11.84 -2.90
C LEU A 124 -2.66 -13.31 -2.84
N ASP A 125 -3.95 -13.65 -2.96
CA ASP A 125 -4.41 -15.03 -2.93
C ASP A 125 -3.79 -15.85 -4.07
N ARG A 126 -3.74 -15.30 -5.30
CA ARG A 126 -3.03 -15.94 -6.43
C ARG A 126 -1.54 -16.14 -6.18
N ASN A 127 -0.88 -15.14 -5.60
CA ASN A 127 0.56 -15.24 -5.33
C ASN A 127 0.84 -16.23 -4.20
N ILE A 128 0.02 -16.27 -3.14
CA ILE A 128 0.18 -17.23 -2.04
C ILE A 128 0.14 -18.66 -2.57
N GLU A 129 -0.87 -18.99 -3.39
CA GLU A 129 -1.01 -20.33 -3.98
C GLU A 129 0.23 -20.71 -4.79
N ARG A 130 0.76 -19.78 -5.60
CA ARG A 130 1.97 -20.01 -6.38
C ARG A 130 3.19 -20.26 -5.49
N GLU A 131 3.43 -19.40 -4.49
CA GLU A 131 4.60 -19.50 -3.62
C GLU A 131 4.55 -20.76 -2.74
N GLU A 132 3.36 -21.23 -2.32
CA GLU A 132 3.23 -22.49 -1.58
C GLU A 132 3.70 -23.69 -2.43
N ILE A 133 3.32 -23.74 -3.71
CA ILE A 133 3.75 -24.79 -4.64
C ILE A 133 5.27 -24.74 -4.83
N ASP A 134 5.84 -23.56 -5.00
CA ASP A 134 7.27 -23.38 -5.22
C ASP A 134 8.10 -23.71 -3.96
N GLU A 135 7.64 -23.28 -2.79
CA GLU A 135 8.27 -23.62 -1.50
C GLU A 135 8.23 -25.11 -1.19
N GLU A 136 7.12 -25.79 -1.51
CA GLU A 136 7.03 -27.25 -1.40
C GLU A 136 8.06 -27.94 -2.30
N ARG A 137 8.20 -27.50 -3.56
CA ARG A 137 9.19 -28.07 -4.50
C ARG A 137 10.62 -27.90 -4.02
N SER A 138 11.01 -26.68 -3.61
CA SER A 138 12.35 -26.40 -3.12
C SER A 138 12.71 -27.14 -1.82
N ARG A 139 11.73 -27.65 -1.07
CA ARG A 139 11.98 -28.46 0.14
C ARG A 139 12.49 -29.87 -0.17
N PHE A 140 12.22 -30.37 -1.37
CA PHE A 140 12.59 -31.73 -1.80
C PHE A 140 13.81 -31.77 -2.73
N GLU A 141 14.43 -30.62 -3.01
CA GLU A 141 15.71 -30.47 -3.70
C GLU A 141 16.87 -30.26 -2.71
#